data_AF-S4W3K2-F1
#
_entry.id   AF-S4W3K2-F1
#
_cell.length_a   1.000
_cell.length_b   1.000
_cell.length_c   1.000
_cell.angle_alpha   90.00
_cell.angle_beta   90.00
_cell.angle_gamma   90.00
#
_symmetry.space_group_name_H-M   'P 1'
#
loop_
_entity.id
_entity.type
_entity.pdbx_description
1 polymer ?
#
loop_
_entity_poly.entity_id
_entity_poly.type
_entity_poly.pdbx_seq_one_letter_code
_entity_poly.pdbx_strand_id
1 'polypeptide(L)'
;MGMDLYEKSDVARQVWDRADIHFLNTYGFSIIDIVKNNPSELTVHFGGEKGRAIRENYTKMTFETLVDGNVVSEKIFKEINDKTTSFTFKNPGGLISATQFTQPALTLMEKASFEDLKAKGLIPADCIFAGH
;
A
#
# COMPACT_ATOMS: atom_id res chain seq x y z
N MET A 1 -12.56 -7.07 0.55
CA MET A 1 -12.97 -5.78 1.15
C MET A 1 -13.17 -4.76 0.03
N GLY A 2 -14.18 -3.89 0.08
CA GLY A 2 -14.34 -2.74 -0.83
C GLY A 2 -14.61 -3.01 -2.33
N MET A 3 -14.48 -4.27 -2.78
CA MET A 3 -14.51 -4.58 -4.21
C MET A 3 -15.89 -4.45 -4.86
N ASP A 4 -16.97 -4.73 -4.13
CA ASP A 4 -18.34 -4.52 -4.63
C ASP A 4 -18.58 -3.05 -5.01
N LEU A 5 -18.05 -2.12 -4.21
CA LEU A 5 -18.17 -0.68 -4.47
C LEU A 5 -17.25 -0.24 -5.60
N TYR A 6 -16.05 -0.79 -5.68
CA TYR A 6 -15.13 -0.58 -6.80
C TYR A 6 -15.76 -0.96 -8.16
N GLU A 7 -16.54 -2.03 -8.21
CA GLU A 7 -17.23 -2.44 -9.43
C GLU A 7 -18.39 -1.49 -9.79
N LYS A 8 -19.13 -1.01 -8.78
CA LYS A 8 -20.39 -0.27 -8.96
C LYS A 8 -20.26 1.25 -9.02
N SER A 9 -19.19 1.83 -8.49
CA SER A 9 -18.99 3.28 -8.40
C SER A 9 -17.71 3.70 -9.11
N ASP A 10 -17.85 4.54 -10.14
CA ASP A 10 -16.70 5.07 -10.88
C ASP A 10 -15.81 5.94 -9.98
N VAL A 11 -16.39 6.65 -9.02
CA VAL A 11 -15.64 7.47 -8.05
C VAL A 11 -14.82 6.58 -7.12
N ALA A 12 -15.40 5.52 -6.59
CA ALA A 12 -14.68 4.56 -5.78
C ALA A 12 -13.56 3.88 -6.57
N ARG A 13 -13.84 3.49 -7.82
CA ARG A 13 -12.87 2.89 -8.74
C ARG A 13 -11.66 3.80 -8.95
N GLN A 14 -11.88 5.10 -9.20
CA GLN A 14 -10.81 6.07 -9.39
C GLN A 14 -9.89 6.22 -8.16
N VAL A 15 -10.42 6.11 -6.94
CA VAL A 15 -9.61 6.14 -5.71
C VAL A 15 -8.66 4.93 -5.67
N TRP A 16 -9.19 3.74 -5.92
CA TRP A 16 -8.41 2.51 -5.97
C TRP A 16 -7.38 2.51 -7.10
N ASP A 17 -7.78 2.84 -8.33
CA ASP A 17 -6.91 2.84 -9.49
C ASP A 17 -5.75 3.81 -9.32
N ARG A 18 -6.00 5.00 -8.77
CA ARG A 18 -4.95 5.99 -8.50
C ARG A 18 -3.93 5.46 -7.51
N ALA A 19 -4.39 4.83 -6.43
CA ALA A 19 -3.51 4.24 -5.44
C ALA A 19 -2.74 3.04 -6.00
N ASP A 20 -3.40 2.18 -6.77
CA ASP A 20 -2.79 1.01 -7.39
C ASP A 20 -1.68 1.38 -8.37
N ILE A 21 -1.91 2.39 -9.22
CA ILE A 21 -0.90 2.94 -10.12
C ILE A 21 0.30 3.48 -9.32
N HIS A 22 0.05 4.15 -8.19
CA HIS A 22 1.11 4.63 -7.31
C HIS A 22 1.93 3.46 -6.73
N PHE A 23 1.28 2.41 -6.21
CA PHE A 23 1.98 1.22 -5.68
C PHE A 23 2.76 0.49 -6.78
N LEU A 24 2.20 0.32 -7.97
CA LEU A 24 2.86 -0.34 -9.10
C LEU A 24 4.10 0.44 -9.56
N ASN A 25 4.03 1.76 -9.62
CA ASN A 25 5.14 2.59 -10.09
C ASN A 25 6.22 2.80 -9.04
N THR A 26 5.85 2.84 -7.76
CA THR A 26 6.77 3.18 -6.66
C THR A 26 7.34 1.93 -5.99
N TYR A 27 6.52 0.89 -5.81
CA TYR A 27 6.82 -0.28 -5.00
C TYR A 27 6.67 -1.62 -5.75
N GLY A 28 6.19 -1.60 -6.99
CA GLY A 28 6.20 -2.75 -7.89
C GLY A 28 5.15 -3.82 -7.58
N PHE A 29 4.05 -3.47 -6.94
CA PHE A 29 2.92 -4.37 -6.70
C PHE A 29 1.56 -3.69 -6.88
N SER A 30 0.53 -4.48 -7.12
CA SER A 30 -0.87 -4.02 -7.16
C SER A 30 -1.51 -4.26 -5.79
N ILE A 31 -2.03 -3.20 -5.17
CA ILE A 31 -2.81 -3.32 -3.94
C ILE A 31 -4.19 -3.92 -4.23
N ILE A 32 -4.75 -3.66 -5.41
CA ILE A 32 -6.03 -4.25 -5.84
C ILE A 32 -5.91 -5.77 -5.94
N ASP A 33 -4.81 -6.27 -6.52
CA ASP A 33 -4.55 -7.72 -6.62
C ASP A 33 -4.46 -8.38 -5.23
N ILE A 34 -3.76 -7.75 -4.29
CA ILE A 34 -3.65 -8.25 -2.91
C ILE A 34 -5.02 -8.32 -2.23
N VAL A 35 -5.86 -7.29 -2.38
CA VAL A 35 -7.20 -7.25 -1.78
C VAL A 35 -8.15 -8.27 -2.41
N LYS A 36 -8.05 -8.49 -3.72
CA LYS A 36 -8.92 -9.43 -4.45
C LYS A 36 -8.54 -10.89 -4.21
N ASN A 37 -7.25 -11.19 -4.33
CA ASN A 37 -6.76 -12.56 -4.45
C ASN A 37 -6.09 -13.07 -3.16
N ASN A 38 -5.72 -12.17 -2.25
CA ASN A 38 -5.03 -12.48 -0.99
C ASN A 38 -3.92 -13.54 -1.14
N PRO A 39 -2.91 -13.30 -2.01
CA PRO A 39 -1.84 -14.27 -2.21
C PRO A 39 -1.05 -14.46 -0.90
N SER A 40 -0.50 -15.65 -0.68
CA SER A 40 0.38 -15.93 0.47
C SER A 40 1.80 -15.39 0.28
N GLU A 41 2.22 -15.20 -0.97
CA GLU A 41 3.52 -14.67 -1.35
C GLU A 41 3.41 -13.68 -2.52
N LEU A 42 4.27 -12.68 -2.55
CA LEU A 42 4.36 -11.68 -3.61
C LEU A 42 5.81 -11.33 -3.85
N THR A 43 6.28 -11.51 -5.08
CA THR A 43 7.65 -11.16 -5.46
C THR A 43 7.67 -9.89 -6.28
N VAL A 44 8.40 -8.90 -5.79
CA VAL A 44 8.71 -7.67 -6.53
C VAL A 44 10.03 -7.87 -7.26
N HIS A 45 10.04 -7.64 -8.57
CA HIS A 45 11.23 -7.76 -9.41
C HIS A 45 11.81 -6.39 -9.72
N PHE A 46 13.12 -6.23 -9.52
CA PHE A 46 13.86 -4.98 -9.73
C PHE A 46 14.58 -4.94 -11.09
N GLY A 47 14.01 -5.59 -12.10
CA GLY A 47 14.56 -5.65 -13.45
C GLY A 47 14.42 -4.34 -14.25
N GLY A 48 15.43 -4.04 -15.08
CA GLY A 48 15.41 -2.88 -15.97
C GLY A 48 15.54 -1.53 -15.25
N GLU A 49 15.32 -0.44 -15.99
CA GLU A 49 15.40 0.92 -15.44
C GLU A 49 14.31 1.18 -14.39
N LYS A 50 13.07 0.81 -14.69
CA LYS A 50 11.94 0.96 -13.77
C LYS A 50 12.15 0.15 -12.47
N GLY A 51 12.63 -1.08 -12.58
CA GLY A 51 12.87 -1.92 -11.41
C GLY A 51 13.99 -1.40 -10.51
N ARG A 52 15.04 -0.79 -11.09
CA ARG A 52 16.08 -0.10 -10.30
C ARG A 52 15.51 1.08 -9.51
N ALA A 53 14.67 1.91 -10.13
CA ALA A 53 14.00 3.01 -9.43
C ALA A 53 13.11 2.51 -8.27
N ILE A 54 12.37 1.42 -8.48
CA ILE A 54 11.56 0.79 -7.42
C ILE A 54 12.48 0.31 -6.28
N ARG A 55 13.59 -0.37 -6.59
CA ARG A 55 14.55 -0.86 -5.59
C ARG A 55 15.15 0.27 -4.75
N GLU A 56 15.44 1.41 -5.37
CA GLU A 56 15.91 2.59 -4.66
C GLU A 56 14.87 3.07 -3.64
N ASN A 57 13.57 3.06 -3.97
CA ASN A 57 12.52 3.45 -3.04
C ASN A 57 12.52 2.54 -1.80
N TYR A 58 12.67 1.22 -1.97
CA TYR A 58 12.82 0.28 -0.86
C TYR A 58 14.09 0.53 -0.03
N THR A 59 15.21 0.82 -0.69
CA THR A 59 16.51 1.03 -0.02
C THR A 59 16.55 2.33 0.79
N LYS A 60 15.76 3.33 0.37
CA LYS A 60 15.61 4.63 1.04
C LYS A 60 14.69 4.57 2.26
N MET A 61 13.93 3.49 2.45
CA MET A 61 13.08 3.35 3.63
C MET A 61 13.91 3.08 4.88
N THR A 62 13.99 4.07 5.75
CA THR A 62 14.61 3.98 7.06
C THR A 62 13.59 4.22 8.17
N PHE A 63 13.88 3.69 9.36
CA PHE A 63 13.18 4.00 10.58
C PHE A 63 14.21 4.48 11.61
N GLU A 64 13.81 5.43 12.43
CA GLU A 64 14.64 5.94 13.51
C GLU A 64 14.29 5.21 14.80
N THR A 65 15.30 4.72 15.51
CA THR A 65 15.16 4.14 16.85
C THR A 65 16.04 4.89 17.83
N LEU A 66 15.57 4.97 19.07
CA LEU A 66 16.40 5.44 20.18
C LEU A 66 17.15 4.24 20.76
N VAL A 67 18.47 4.25 20.62
CA VAL A 67 19.36 3.27 21.24
C VAL A 67 20.29 4.04 22.16
N ASP A 68 20.22 3.75 23.46
CA ASP A 68 21.05 4.39 24.50
C ASP A 68 21.01 5.93 24.48
N GLY A 69 19.83 6.50 24.21
CA GLY A 69 19.62 7.94 24.16
C GLY A 69 20.06 8.63 22.87
N ASN A 70 20.61 7.89 21.90
CA ASN A 70 20.98 8.39 20.57
C ASN A 70 19.95 7.95 19.52
N VAL A 71 19.65 8.85 18.57
CA VAL A 71 18.83 8.53 17.41
C VAL A 71 19.68 7.75 16.41
N VAL A 72 19.27 6.53 16.09
CA VAL A 72 19.90 5.65 15.11
C VAL A 72 18.92 5.45 13.95
N SER A 73 19.35 5.74 12.73
CA SER A 73 18.56 5.49 11.52
C SER A 73 18.94 4.14 10.92
N GLU A 74 18.00 3.19 10.89
CA GLU A 74 18.17 1.85 10.31
C GLU A 74 17.31 1.65 9.06
N LYS A 75 17.80 0.85 8.10
CA LYS A 75 17.01 0.45 6.93
C LYS A 75 15.93 -0.54 7.32
N ILE A 76 14.70 -0.33 6.84
CA ILE A 76 13.58 -1.27 7.02
C ILE A 76 13.92 -2.59 6.31
N PHE A 77 14.35 -2.53 5.05
CA PHE A 77 14.67 -3.70 4.24
C PHE A 77 16.19 -3.92 4.19
N LYS A 78 16.75 -4.61 5.19
CA LYS A 78 18.20 -4.87 5.30
C LYS A 78 18.75 -5.76 4.17
N GLU A 79 17.90 -6.62 3.61
CA GLU A 79 18.26 -7.59 2.55
C GLU A 79 18.28 -6.97 1.15
N ILE A 80 17.65 -5.80 0.96
CA ILE A 80 17.58 -5.12 -0.33
C ILE A 80 18.80 -4.20 -0.47
N ASN A 81 19.66 -4.50 -1.45
CA ASN A 81 20.85 -3.73 -1.78
C ASN A 81 21.01 -3.60 -3.31
N ASP A 82 22.09 -2.95 -3.76
CA ASP A 82 22.32 -2.63 -5.17
C ASP A 82 22.49 -3.86 -6.10
N LYS A 83 22.69 -5.05 -5.52
CA LYS A 83 22.79 -6.32 -6.25
C LYS A 83 21.51 -7.13 -6.19
N THR A 84 20.56 -6.77 -5.33
CA THR A 84 19.27 -7.47 -5.19
C THR A 84 18.44 -7.28 -6.46
N THR A 85 17.98 -8.39 -7.05
CA THR A 85 17.19 -8.43 -8.29
C THR A 85 15.70 -8.63 -8.05
N SER A 86 15.32 -9.14 -6.87
CA SER A 86 13.94 -9.29 -6.44
C SER A 86 13.83 -9.38 -4.93
N PHE A 87 12.65 -9.11 -4.39
CA PHE A 87 12.32 -9.30 -2.98
C PHE A 87 10.93 -9.95 -2.86
N THR A 88 10.78 -10.92 -1.96
CA THR A 88 9.54 -11.67 -1.79
C THR A 88 8.93 -11.42 -0.42
N PHE A 89 7.73 -10.85 -0.39
CA PHE A 89 6.88 -10.82 0.78
C PHE A 89 6.22 -12.16 1.00
N LYS A 90 6.13 -12.62 2.24
CA LYS A 90 5.49 -13.89 2.62
C LYS A 90 4.64 -13.70 3.86
N ASN A 91 3.43 -14.25 3.83
CA ASN A 91 2.58 -14.41 5.01
C ASN A 91 1.71 -15.67 4.85
N PRO A 92 1.84 -16.69 5.71
CA PRO A 92 1.03 -17.91 5.64
C PRO A 92 -0.49 -17.67 5.68
N GLY A 93 -0.95 -16.61 6.36
CA GLY A 93 -2.36 -16.22 6.43
C GLY A 93 -2.85 -15.40 5.23
N GLY A 94 -2.00 -15.20 4.22
CA GLY A 94 -2.24 -14.30 3.11
C GLY A 94 -1.75 -12.89 3.37
N LEU A 95 -1.25 -12.22 2.34
CA LEU A 95 -0.62 -10.90 2.45
C LEU A 95 -1.60 -9.81 2.89
N ILE A 96 -2.91 -9.98 2.70
CA ILE A 96 -3.89 -9.02 3.21
C ILE A 96 -3.88 -8.91 4.74
N SER A 97 -3.33 -9.91 5.43
CA SER A 97 -3.19 -9.94 6.89
C SER A 97 -1.83 -9.41 7.39
N ALA A 98 -0.90 -9.09 6.48
CA ALA A 98 0.34 -8.44 6.85
C ALA A 98 0.12 -6.93 6.95
N THR A 99 0.47 -6.33 8.09
CA THR A 99 0.16 -4.94 8.44
C THR A 99 0.47 -3.93 7.34
N GLN A 100 1.61 -4.08 6.66
CA GLN A 100 2.05 -3.22 5.57
C GLN A 100 1.12 -3.20 4.34
N PHE A 101 0.29 -4.23 4.16
CA PHE A 101 -0.74 -4.29 3.12
C PHE A 101 -2.15 -4.06 3.70
N THR A 102 -2.41 -4.53 4.92
CA THR A 102 -3.72 -4.36 5.57
C THR A 102 -4.05 -2.89 5.78
N GLN A 103 -3.11 -2.10 6.32
CA GLN A 103 -3.32 -0.69 6.62
C GLN A 103 -3.72 0.13 5.37
N PRO A 104 -2.94 0.12 4.26
CA PRO A 104 -3.34 0.85 3.06
C PRO A 104 -4.64 0.31 2.44
N ALA A 105 -4.89 -1.01 2.50
CA ALA A 105 -6.14 -1.58 2.00
C ALA A 105 -7.37 -1.07 2.76
N LEU A 106 -7.29 -0.99 4.10
CA LEU A 106 -8.36 -0.44 4.94
C LEU A 106 -8.58 1.04 4.66
N THR A 107 -7.50 1.83 4.63
CA THR A 107 -7.57 3.27 4.32
C THR A 107 -8.20 3.53 2.95
N LEU A 108 -7.86 2.73 1.92
CA LEU A 108 -8.45 2.87 0.59
C LEU A 108 -9.92 2.47 0.57
N MET A 109 -10.30 1.41 1.29
CA MET A 109 -11.70 1.00 1.41
C MET A 109 -12.54 2.12 2.02
N GLU A 110 -12.10 2.68 3.15
CA GLU A 110 -12.78 3.76 3.86
C GLU A 110 -12.85 5.02 3.00
N LYS A 111 -11.73 5.41 2.38
CA LYS A 111 -11.66 6.59 1.52
C LYS A 111 -12.54 6.47 0.29
N ALA A 112 -12.53 5.32 -0.39
CA ALA A 112 -13.38 5.07 -1.56
C ALA A 112 -14.87 5.12 -1.19
N SER A 113 -15.23 4.56 -0.03
CA SER A 113 -16.60 4.60 0.48
C SER A 113 -17.05 6.03 0.80
N PHE A 114 -16.15 6.81 1.42
CA PHE A 114 -16.43 8.22 1.73
C PHE A 114 -16.58 9.08 0.47
N GLU A 115 -15.72 8.91 -0.54
CA GLU A 115 -15.83 9.67 -1.79
C GLU A 115 -17.11 9.34 -2.58
N ASP A 116 -17.58 8.08 -2.55
CA ASP A 116 -18.87 7.71 -3.14
C ASP A 116 -20.05 8.39 -2.43
N LEU A 117 -20.06 8.42 -1.09
CA LEU A 117 -21.08 9.15 -0.31
C LEU A 117 -21.05 10.65 -0.62
N LYS A 118 -19.85 11.23 -0.71
CA LYS A 118 -19.65 12.64 -1.04
C LYS A 118 -20.17 12.97 -2.43
N ALA A 119 -19.89 12.13 -3.44
CA ALA A 119 -20.35 12.32 -4.81
C ALA A 119 -21.89 12.28 -4.92
N LYS A 120 -22.56 11.57 -4.01
CA LYS A 120 -24.03 11.51 -3.91
C LYS A 120 -24.64 12.63 -3.06
N GLY A 121 -23.82 13.55 -2.54
CA GLY A 121 -24.28 14.66 -1.70
C GLY A 121 -24.76 14.23 -0.31
N LEU A 122 -24.31 13.06 0.18
CA LEU A 122 -24.77 12.47 1.45
C LEU A 122 -23.93 12.89 2.66
N ILE A 123 -22.93 13.76 2.48
CA ILE A 123 -22.04 14.24 3.53
C ILE A 123 -22.47 15.65 3.96
N PRO A 124 -22.90 15.85 5.22
CA PRO A 124 -23.19 17.18 5.77
C PRO A 124 -21.95 18.08 5.73
N ALA A 125 -22.16 19.38 5.53
CA ALA A 125 -21.07 20.36 5.50
C ALA A 125 -20.37 20.55 6.86
N ASP A 126 -21.09 20.29 7.95
CA ASP A 126 -20.69 20.44 9.35
C ASP A 126 -20.40 19.10 10.04
N CYS A 127 -20.07 18.06 9.27
CA CYS A 127 -19.78 16.76 9.87
C CYS A 127 -18.51 16.78 10.74
N ILE A 128 -18.60 16.15 11.92
CA ILE A 128 -17.47 15.90 12.81
C ILE A 128 -16.94 14.50 12.51
N PHE A 129 -15.63 14.33 12.44
CA PHE A 129 -14.99 13.04 12.16
C PHE A 129 -13.85 12.74 13.14
N ALA A 130 -13.64 11.46 13.41
CA ALA A 130 -12.52 10.91 14.16
C ALA A 130 -12.21 9.50 13.63
N GLY A 131 -10.97 9.03 13.82
CA GLY A 131 -10.57 7.64 13.57
C GLY A 131 -10.08 7.01 14.88
N HIS A 132 -10.30 5.71 15.03
CA HIS A 132 -9.72 4.94 16.15
C HIS A 132 -8.21 4.76 15.95
#